data_AF-A0A401V0L0-F1
#
_entry.id   AF-A0A401V0L0-F1
#
_cell.length_a   1.000
_cell.length_b   1.000
_cell.length_c   1.000
_cell.angle_alpha   90.00
_cell.angle_beta   90.00
_cell.angle_gamma   90.00
#
_symmetry.space_group_name_H-M   'P 1'
#
loop_
_entity.id
_entity.type
_entity.pdbx_description
1 polymer ?
#
loop_
_entity_poly.entity_id
_entity_poly.type
_entity_poly.pdbx_seq_one_letter_code
_entity_poly.pdbx_strand_id
1 'polypeptide(L)'
;MKVVDHEPSSWFLLESDGSLLLDVHVSQGPVSGSLLVALTDGEQDAYEHQGRSALTRLAARVQDSAPLAAASTSPYRSRDLTRVLGADVTAAVVAWRAGVDGGTVAGA
;
A
#
# COMPACT_ATOMS: atom_id res chain seq x y z
N MET A 1 0.95 12.02 6.35
CA MET A 1 0.89 10.57 6.07
C MET A 1 1.12 9.77 7.35
N LYS A 2 0.29 8.77 7.62
CA LYS A 2 0.42 7.85 8.77
C LYS A 2 0.16 6.41 8.32
N VAL A 3 0.80 5.43 8.97
CA VAL A 3 0.48 4.01 8.78
C VAL A 3 -0.78 3.69 9.59
N VAL A 4 -1.78 3.12 8.93
CA VAL A 4 -3.07 2.74 9.53
C VAL A 4 -3.10 1.25 9.84
N ASP A 5 -2.56 0.43 8.94
CA ASP A 5 -2.55 -1.02 9.07
C ASP A 5 -1.40 -1.59 8.21
N HIS A 6 -1.02 -2.84 8.44
CA HIS A 6 -0.03 -3.52 7.62
C HIS A 6 -0.19 -5.04 7.65
N GLU A 7 0.26 -5.67 6.57
CA GLU A 7 0.50 -7.11 6.54
C GLU A 7 2.01 -7.33 6.36
N PRO A 8 2.67 -8.07 7.28
CA PRO A 8 4.10 -8.30 7.23
C PRO A 8 4.54 -8.80 5.86
N SER A 9 5.57 -8.17 5.29
CA SER A 9 6.15 -8.48 3.99
C SER A 9 5.20 -8.39 2.77
N SER A 10 3.98 -7.87 2.92
CA SER A 10 3.00 -7.79 1.83
C SER A 10 2.58 -6.36 1.52
N TRP A 11 2.02 -5.63 2.48
CA TRP A 11 1.51 -4.29 2.21
C TRP A 11 1.46 -3.41 3.46
N PHE A 12 1.46 -2.09 3.25
CA PHE A 12 1.13 -1.08 4.26
C PHE A 12 -0.08 -0.27 3.78
N LEU A 13 -1.06 -0.09 4.67
CA LEU A 13 -2.14 0.85 4.48
C LEU A 13 -1.73 2.18 5.13
N LEU A 14 -1.81 3.27 4.37
CA LEU A 14 -1.48 4.61 4.83
C LEU A 14 -2.68 5.54 4.63
N GLU A 15 -2.78 6.55 5.49
CA GLU A 15 -3.71 7.66 5.31
C GLU A 15 -2.89 8.94 5.06
N SER A 16 -3.24 9.68 4.01
CA SER A 16 -2.74 11.04 3.77
C SER A 16 -3.87 11.93 3.30
N ASP A 17 -4.06 13.06 3.99
CA ASP A 17 -5.01 14.11 3.60
C ASP A 17 -6.44 13.58 3.37
N GLY A 18 -6.86 12.63 4.20
CA GLY A 18 -8.18 11.98 4.12
C GLY A 18 -8.31 10.89 3.05
N SER A 19 -7.23 10.59 2.31
CA SER A 19 -7.19 9.50 1.32
C SER A 19 -6.46 8.28 1.85
N LEU A 20 -6.99 7.09 1.57
CA LEU A 20 -6.32 5.83 1.84
C LEU A 20 -5.41 5.44 0.67
N LEU A 21 -4.17 5.11 1.02
CA LEU A 21 -3.11 4.70 0.11
C LEU A 21 -2.67 3.29 0.50
N LEU A 22 -2.44 2.42 -0.49
CA LEU A 22 -1.90 1.09 -0.28
C LEU A 22 -0.52 0.99 -0.91
N ASP A 23 0.50 0.82 -0.09
CA ASP A 23 1.86 0.47 -0.51
C ASP A 23 1.98 -1.06 -0.56
N VAL A 24 2.09 -1.62 -1.76
CA VAL A 24 2.20 -3.08 -1.96
C VAL A 24 3.65 -3.43 -2.24
N HIS A 25 4.23 -4.32 -1.44
CA HIS A 25 5.50 -4.96 -1.79
C HIS A 25 5.27 -5.89 -2.97
N VAL A 26 5.98 -5.64 -4.07
CA VAL A 26 5.95 -6.46 -5.27
C VAL A 26 7.30 -7.14 -5.47
N SER A 27 7.29 -8.46 -5.60
CA SER A 27 8.49 -9.27 -5.88
C SER A 27 8.30 -10.13 -7.12
N GLN A 28 9.15 -9.96 -8.14
CA GLN A 28 9.13 -10.69 -9.40
C GLN A 28 10.52 -11.31 -9.62
N GLY A 29 10.75 -12.45 -8.96
CA GLY A 29 12.06 -13.11 -8.95
C GLY A 29 13.13 -12.23 -8.29
N PRO A 30 14.25 -11.89 -8.96
CA PRO A 30 15.30 -11.06 -8.38
C PRO A 30 14.93 -9.57 -8.26
N VAL A 31 13.84 -9.13 -8.91
CA VAL A 31 13.38 -7.75 -8.85
C VAL A 31 12.35 -7.63 -7.73
N SER A 32 12.60 -6.76 -6.76
CA SER A 32 11.62 -6.40 -5.73
C SER A 32 11.52 -4.89 -5.60
N GLY A 33 10.37 -4.43 -5.14
CA GLY A 33 10.09 -3.02 -4.91
C GLY A 33 8.72 -2.82 -4.29
N SER A 34 8.26 -1.58 -4.25
CA SER A 34 6.91 -1.24 -3.83
C SER A 34 6.13 -0.61 -4.98
N LEU A 35 4.81 -0.76 -4.92
CA LEU A 35 3.87 0.01 -5.73
C LEU A 35 2.86 0.67 -4.79
N LEU A 36 2.88 2.00 -4.76
CA LEU A 36 1.94 2.82 -4.01
C LEU A 36 0.77 3.23 -4.91
N VAL A 37 -0.46 2.95 -4.47
CA VAL A 37 -1.68 3.39 -5.16
C VAL A 37 -2.70 3.98 -4.16
N ALA A 38 -3.42 5.02 -4.56
CA ALA A 38 -4.60 5.47 -3.81
C ALA A 38 -5.76 4.51 -4.04
N LEU A 39 -6.47 4.13 -2.97
CA LEU A 39 -7.66 3.29 -3.09
C LEU A 39 -8.77 4.05 -3.84
N THR A 40 -9.37 3.40 -4.83
CA THR A 40 -10.59 3.92 -5.46
C THR A 40 -11.79 3.78 -4.54
N ASP A 41 -12.87 4.50 -4.82
CA ASP A 41 -14.11 4.42 -4.04
C ASP A 41 -14.60 2.96 -3.84
N GLY A 42 -14.51 2.13 -4.89
CA GLY A 42 -14.88 0.71 -4.79
C GLY A 42 -13.89 -0.15 -3.99
N GLU A 43 -12.61 0.20 -3.97
CA GLU A 43 -11.61 -0.47 -3.13
C GLU A 43 -11.73 -0.05 -1.66
N GLN A 44 -12.11 1.21 -1.41
CA GLN A 44 -12.43 1.73 -0.08
C GLN A 44 -13.70 1.07 0.49
N ASP A 45 -14.79 1.04 -0.27
CA ASP A 45 -16.03 0.35 0.11
C ASP A 45 -15.77 -1.13 0.44
N ALA A 46 -14.99 -1.82 -0.40
CA ALA A 46 -14.58 -3.20 -0.13
C ALA A 46 -13.79 -3.33 1.18
N TYR A 47 -12.91 -2.37 1.48
CA TYR A 47 -12.16 -2.33 2.75
C TYR A 47 -13.08 -2.06 3.94
N GLU A 48 -14.03 -1.15 3.85
CA GLU A 48 -14.99 -0.87 4.91
C GLU A 48 -15.85 -2.09 5.25
N HIS A 49 -16.25 -2.87 4.24
CA HIS A 49 -17.08 -4.06 4.43
C HIS A 49 -16.31 -5.33 4.82
N GLN A 50 -15.08 -5.49 4.33
CA GLN A 50 -14.35 -6.78 4.42
C GLN A 50 -13.00 -6.65 5.13
N GLY A 51 -12.63 -5.44 5.54
CA GLY A 51 -11.40 -5.12 6.25
C GLY A 51 -10.14 -5.56 5.50
N ARG A 52 -9.17 -6.05 6.26
CA ARG A 52 -7.86 -6.52 5.76
C ARG A 52 -7.96 -7.51 4.60
N SER A 53 -9.00 -8.34 4.55
CA SER A 53 -9.20 -9.31 3.46
C SER A 53 -9.40 -8.65 2.10
N ALA A 54 -9.95 -7.43 2.03
CA ALA A 54 -10.03 -6.67 0.79
C ALA A 54 -8.65 -6.19 0.33
N LEU A 55 -7.84 -5.67 1.26
CA LEU A 55 -6.49 -5.17 1.00
C LEU A 55 -5.56 -6.30 0.57
N THR A 56 -5.59 -7.44 1.26
CA THR A 56 -4.78 -8.62 0.88
C THR A 56 -5.13 -9.11 -0.52
N ARG A 57 -6.41 -9.13 -0.91
CA ARG A 57 -6.79 -9.48 -2.29
C ARG A 57 -6.39 -8.43 -3.31
N LEU A 58 -6.42 -7.15 -2.94
CA LEU A 58 -5.94 -6.07 -3.80
C LEU A 58 -4.43 -6.16 -4.01
N ALA A 59 -3.65 -6.36 -2.94
CA ALA A 59 -2.22 -6.60 -2.99
C ALA A 59 -1.85 -7.81 -3.85
N ALA A 60 -2.60 -8.91 -3.73
CA ALA A 60 -2.44 -10.08 -4.59
C ALA A 60 -2.68 -9.74 -6.07
N ARG A 61 -3.74 -9.00 -6.42
CA ARG A 61 -3.98 -8.56 -7.81
C ARG A 61 -2.86 -7.66 -8.33
N VAL A 62 -2.34 -6.76 -7.49
CA VAL A 62 -1.18 -5.93 -7.83
C VAL A 62 0.03 -6.81 -8.12
N GLN A 63 0.39 -7.70 -7.21
CA GLN A 63 1.50 -8.65 -7.35
C GLN A 63 1.38 -9.52 -8.61
N ASP A 64 0.19 -10.09 -8.87
CA ASP A 64 -0.08 -10.96 -10.02
C ASP A 64 0.01 -10.21 -11.36
N SER A 65 -0.28 -8.91 -11.36
CA SER A 65 -0.15 -8.07 -12.55
C SER A 65 1.29 -7.70 -12.91
N ALA A 66 2.26 -8.08 -12.07
CA ALA A 66 3.69 -7.84 -12.25
C ALA A 66 4.04 -6.40 -12.68
N PRO A 67 3.61 -5.36 -11.93
CA PRO A 67 3.71 -3.95 -12.35
C PRO A 67 5.15 -3.47 -12.54
N LEU A 68 6.12 -4.14 -11.93
CA LEU A 68 7.55 -3.82 -12.06
C LEU A 68 8.18 -4.39 -13.33
N ALA A 69 7.53 -5.33 -14.05
CA ALA A 69 8.09 -5.88 -15.27
C ALA A 69 8.14 -4.81 -16.38
N ALA A 70 9.23 -4.80 -17.16
CA ALA A 70 9.49 -3.76 -18.17
C ALA A 70 8.38 -3.64 -19.23
N ALA A 71 7.76 -4.76 -19.61
CA ALA A 71 6.66 -4.83 -20.59
C ALA A 71 5.26 -4.94 -19.94
N SER A 72 5.14 -4.68 -18.63
CA SER A 72 3.85 -4.84 -17.93
C SER A 72 2.82 -3.82 -18.38
N THR A 73 1.61 -4.32 -18.68
CA THR A 73 0.39 -3.56 -18.95
C THR A 73 -0.51 -3.43 -17.72
N SER A 74 0.05 -3.64 -16.52
CA SER A 74 -0.70 -3.60 -15.26
C SER A 74 -1.52 -2.30 -15.16
N PRO A 75 -2.84 -2.40 -14.86
CA PRO A 75 -3.69 -1.22 -14.69
C PRO A 75 -3.28 -0.37 -13.48
N TYR A 76 -2.44 -0.91 -12.59
CA TYR A 76 -1.96 -0.19 -11.42
C TYR A 76 -0.80 0.76 -11.74
N ARG A 77 -0.13 0.60 -12.91
CA ARG A 77 0.97 1.49 -13.31
C ARG A 77 0.54 2.93 -13.58
N SER A 78 -0.66 3.12 -14.11
CA SER A 78 -1.22 4.46 -14.34
C SER A 78 -1.64 5.17 -13.04
N ARG A 79 -1.74 4.41 -11.95
CA ARG A 79 -2.12 4.87 -10.61
C ARG A 79 -0.91 4.92 -9.66
N ASP A 80 0.28 4.63 -10.17
CA ASP A 80 1.51 4.52 -9.37
C ASP A 80 1.95 5.89 -8.83
N LEU A 81 1.87 6.03 -7.51
CA LEU A 81 2.27 7.22 -6.77
C LEU A 81 3.66 7.06 -6.13
N THR A 82 4.34 5.93 -6.31
CA THR A 82 5.62 5.62 -5.64
C THR A 82 6.67 6.68 -5.92
N ARG A 83 6.72 7.20 -7.15
CA ARG A 83 7.69 8.26 -7.52
C ARG A 83 7.39 9.61 -6.85
N VAL A 84 6.13 9.87 -6.51
CA VAL A 84 5.68 11.16 -5.96
C VAL A 84 5.72 11.14 -4.44
N LEU A 85 5.26 10.05 -3.82
CA LEU A 85 5.02 9.97 -2.38
C LEU A 85 5.87 8.88 -1.68
N GLY A 86 6.72 8.14 -2.40
CA GLY A 86 7.47 7.03 -1.82
C GLY A 86 8.44 7.43 -0.70
N ALA A 87 8.97 8.65 -0.75
CA ALA A 87 9.78 9.22 0.34
C ALA A 87 8.93 9.43 1.61
N ASP A 88 7.72 9.94 1.46
CA ASP A 88 6.79 10.16 2.58
C ASP A 88 6.32 8.83 3.18
N VAL A 89 6.06 7.82 2.33
CA VAL A 89 5.75 6.45 2.78
C VAL A 89 6.90 5.89 3.61
N THR A 90 8.13 6.02 3.11
CA THR A 90 9.31 5.53 3.81
C THR A 90 9.46 6.21 5.17
N ALA A 91 9.30 7.53 5.23
CA ALA A 91 9.35 8.29 6.48
C ALA A 91 8.24 7.86 7.45
N ALA A 92 7.02 7.67 6.97
CA ALA A 92 5.88 7.22 7.78
C ALA A 92 6.11 5.82 8.37
N VAL A 93 6.61 4.87 7.57
CA VAL A 93 6.92 3.51 8.03
C VAL A 93 8.06 3.50 9.04
N VAL A 94 9.09 4.34 8.85
CA VAL A 94 10.18 4.48 9.82
C VAL A 94 9.67 5.04 11.15
N ALA A 95 8.87 6.10 11.13
CA ALA A 95 8.29 6.69 12.35
C ALA A 95 7.39 5.69 13.09
N TRP A 96 6.53 4.98 12.37
CA TRP A 96 5.67 3.93 12.93
C TRP A 96 6.49 2.80 13.58
N ARG A 97 7.55 2.31 12.93
CA ARG A 97 8.44 1.29 13.51
C ARG A 97 9.18 1.75 14.76
N ALA A 98 9.46 3.04 14.87
CA ALA A 98 10.08 3.63 16.04
C ALA A 98 9.10 3.84 17.21
N GLY A 99 7.81 3.50 17.04
CA GLY A 99 6.77 3.74 18.04
C GLY A 99 6.41 5.23 18.18
N VAL A 100 6.81 6.05 17.21
CA VAL A 100 6.49 7.48 17.18
C VAL A 100 5.20 7.61 16.38
N ASP A 101 4.08 7.29 17.05
CA ASP A 101 2.76 7.37 16.44
C ASP A 101 2.45 8.82 16.04
N GLY A 102 2.23 9.05 14.76
CA GLY A 102 1.44 10.19 14.27
C GLY A 102 -0.07 10.01 14.51
N GLY A 103 -0.49 9.02 15.29
CA GLY A 103 -1.89 8.73 15.60
C GLY A 103 -2.08 7.33 16.19
N THR A 104 -2.20 7.28 17.52
CA THR A 104 -2.84 6.28 18.38
C THR A 104 -3.01 4.85 17.85
N VAL A 105 -2.24 3.93 18.46
CA VAL A 105 -2.55 2.50 18.61
C VAL A 105 -4.03 2.20 18.91
N ALA A 106 -4.65 1.34 18.09
CA ALA A 106 -5.81 0.56 18.50
C ALA A 106 -5.89 -0.79 17.75
N GLY A 107 -5.79 -1.87 18.52
CA GLY A 107 -6.36 -3.21 18.23
C GLY A 107 -5.39 -4.22 17.62
N ALA A 108 -5.26 -5.44 18.11
CA ALA A 108 -5.71 -6.14 19.32
C ALA A 108 -4.82 -7.38 19.46
#